data_AF-A0A409WE11-F1
#
_entry.id   AF-A0A409WE11-F1
#
_cell.length_a   1.000
_cell.length_b   1.000
_cell.length_c   1.000
_cell.angle_alpha   90.00
_cell.angle_beta   90.00
_cell.angle_gamma   90.00
#
_symmetry.space_group_name_H-M   'P 1'
#
loop_
_entity.id
_entity.type
_entity.pdbx_description
1 polymer ?
#
loop_
_entity_poly.entity_id
_entity_poly.type
_entity_poly.pdbx_seq_one_letter_code
_entity_poly.pdbx_strand_id
1 'polypeptide(L)'
;MDPTFKFSNETINELFASTANGEKIEQYLRQSRYYHKDWKGVSIHVEGQQDLYGALLAIFQDILGYFHPKQGRLVHCLKNNEVEVQDEDETTLSPDFLVTGNGSHFRYLTHKKSWSCCASFIDAKRDKWAHSQEIDWEKRFAGYARQCFIAHPTRIFVYGLCVTETMLRLYRYDRCGVLHSEWINYRQENAHRLVRALLLLSSSNAADLGFDETVVINEDGKHVFSMQEEDQPVRLTEVRLLWDSMSLFGRATTCWKVVDESKQKTFLLKQQFVNVKQTPEDQLLDDIQDIKGIVKVHFAQRIGKPMSELRRSTSEDFPDRFLYRMVLEEYGKSIKYVTDIVLLVKALRDAITAHYEAYVKKDVLHRDISADNILYAKDPKNLREGEGYGNLIDFDLSINLNRATCLDEQDFQMGTHAFHSIAVLMSSSQSSAPYRQGYVDDLESFFWVLVWILIRYLPPVNGELARKTQNPDQLDRLASFDGPPLPSAERKQCWLTWCSNRTAKDFLDQQWGSDVIKFVEE
;
A
#
# COMPACT_ATOMS: atom_id res chain seq x y z
N MET A 1 9.85 -6.51 12.96
CA MET A 1 11.10 -6.78 12.22
C MET A 1 10.70 -7.06 10.79
N ASP A 2 11.32 -6.39 9.83
CA ASP A 2 11.00 -6.57 8.42
C ASP A 2 11.51 -7.93 7.93
N PRO A 3 10.80 -8.61 7.02
CA PRO A 3 11.32 -9.82 6.40
C PRO A 3 12.57 -9.50 5.55
N THR A 4 13.75 -9.78 6.10
CA THR A 4 15.04 -9.58 5.44
C THR A 4 15.53 -10.88 4.83
N PHE A 5 15.84 -10.83 3.53
CA PHE A 5 16.35 -11.96 2.76
C PHE A 5 17.69 -11.61 2.09
N LYS A 6 18.44 -12.65 1.73
CA LYS A 6 19.69 -12.50 0.98
C LYS A 6 19.52 -12.99 -0.45
N PHE A 7 20.07 -12.25 -1.41
CA PHE A 7 20.28 -12.81 -2.74
C PHE A 7 21.31 -13.94 -2.67
N SER A 8 21.07 -15.03 -3.41
CA SER A 8 22.13 -16.00 -3.69
C SER A 8 23.18 -15.37 -4.62
N ASN A 9 24.42 -15.84 -4.55
CA ASN A 9 25.48 -15.38 -5.44
C ASN A 9 25.15 -15.66 -6.91
N GLU A 10 24.48 -16.77 -7.19
CA GLU A 10 24.00 -17.15 -8.53
C GLU A 10 22.99 -16.13 -9.05
N THR A 11 21.98 -15.78 -8.24
CA THR A 11 20.96 -14.78 -8.61
C THR A 11 21.59 -13.41 -8.89
N ILE A 12 22.56 -12.96 -8.09
CA ILE A 12 23.26 -11.69 -8.38
C ILE A 12 24.02 -11.77 -9.70
N ASN A 13 24.75 -12.86 -9.94
CA ASN A 13 25.52 -13.00 -11.17
C ASN A 13 24.60 -13.02 -12.41
N GLU A 14 23.43 -13.65 -12.33
CA GLU A 14 22.43 -13.62 -13.40
C GLU A 14 21.83 -12.23 -13.62
N LEU A 15 21.41 -11.54 -12.54
CA LEU A 15 20.89 -10.17 -12.61
C LEU A 15 21.91 -9.22 -13.22
N PHE A 16 23.17 -9.37 -12.84
CA PHE A 16 24.27 -8.60 -13.39
C PHE A 16 24.51 -8.98 -14.85
N ALA A 17 24.51 -10.28 -15.19
CA ALA A 17 24.70 -10.76 -16.55
C ALA A 17 23.66 -10.19 -17.53
N SER A 18 22.40 -9.99 -17.10
CA SER A 18 21.33 -9.50 -17.96
C SER A 18 21.43 -8.01 -18.33
N THR A 19 22.27 -7.21 -17.67
CA THR A 19 22.28 -5.75 -17.90
C THR A 19 22.96 -5.33 -19.20
N ALA A 20 24.06 -6.00 -19.57
CA ALA A 20 24.83 -5.71 -20.77
C ALA A 20 25.77 -6.86 -21.14
N ASN A 21 26.09 -6.96 -22.43
CA ASN A 21 27.12 -7.86 -22.94
C ASN A 21 28.48 -7.54 -22.30
N GLY A 22 29.17 -8.58 -21.80
CA GLY A 22 30.49 -8.47 -21.20
C GLY A 22 31.53 -7.81 -22.12
N GLU A 23 31.52 -8.13 -23.41
CA GLU A 23 32.45 -7.54 -24.39
C GLU A 23 32.27 -6.02 -24.50
N LYS A 24 31.02 -5.55 -24.44
CA LYS A 24 30.70 -4.11 -24.47
C LYS A 24 31.16 -3.41 -23.19
N ILE A 25 31.08 -4.07 -22.04
CA ILE A 25 31.63 -3.56 -20.78
C ILE A 25 33.16 -3.48 -20.84
N GLU A 26 33.82 -4.50 -21.36
CA GLU A 26 35.28 -4.46 -21.55
C GLU A 26 35.70 -3.35 -22.49
N GLN A 27 34.96 -3.15 -23.59
CA GLN A 27 35.21 -2.05 -24.53
C GLN A 27 35.08 -0.69 -23.83
N TYR A 28 34.02 -0.49 -23.04
CA TYR A 28 33.84 0.71 -22.22
C TYR A 28 35.02 0.91 -21.27
N LEU A 29 35.39 -0.10 -20.49
CA LEU A 29 36.48 0.00 -19.51
C LEU A 29 37.83 0.34 -20.17
N ARG A 30 38.11 -0.17 -21.37
CA ARG A 30 39.33 0.17 -22.14
C ARG A 30 39.36 1.63 -22.60
N GLN A 31 38.20 2.23 -22.84
CA GLN A 31 38.07 3.59 -23.38
C GLN A 31 37.77 4.64 -22.30
N SER A 32 37.27 4.22 -21.14
CA SER A 32 36.88 5.13 -20.07
C SER A 32 38.10 5.85 -19.51
N ARG A 33 38.01 7.18 -19.45
CA ARG A 33 39.04 8.01 -18.81
C ARG A 33 39.13 7.77 -17.29
N TYR A 34 38.08 7.22 -16.69
CA TYR A 34 37.96 6.97 -15.26
C TYR A 34 38.42 5.57 -14.83
N TYR A 35 38.80 4.70 -15.75
CA TYR A 35 39.31 3.38 -15.42
C TYR A 35 40.68 3.13 -16.07
N HIS A 36 41.66 2.70 -15.28
CA HIS A 36 42.92 2.15 -15.79
C HIS A 36 43.51 1.18 -14.79
N LYS A 37 43.29 -0.12 -15.00
CA LYS A 37 43.54 -1.22 -14.04
C LYS A 37 42.75 -1.10 -12.73
N ASP A 38 42.26 0.08 -12.37
CA ASP A 38 41.34 0.36 -11.26
C ASP A 38 40.61 1.70 -11.50
N TRP A 39 39.57 1.99 -10.69
CA TRP A 39 38.79 3.22 -10.78
C TRP A 39 39.59 4.44 -10.29
N LYS A 40 39.77 5.43 -11.18
CA LYS A 40 40.46 6.68 -10.90
C LYS A 40 39.55 7.65 -10.14
N GLY A 41 40.13 8.43 -9.24
CA GLY A 41 39.42 9.44 -8.44
C GLY A 41 38.70 8.88 -7.21
N VAL A 42 38.40 7.58 -7.17
CA VAL A 42 37.93 6.89 -5.96
C VAL A 42 39.14 6.31 -5.24
N SER A 43 39.79 7.12 -4.40
CA SER A 43 40.92 6.68 -3.58
C SER A 43 40.49 5.58 -2.61
N ILE A 44 41.34 4.57 -2.40
CA ILE A 44 41.11 3.51 -1.41
C ILE A 44 41.12 4.10 0.01
N HIS A 45 41.78 5.24 0.21
CA HIS A 45 41.78 6.02 1.45
C HIS A 45 41.42 7.45 1.12
N VAL A 46 40.18 7.83 1.41
CA VAL A 46 39.71 9.21 1.27
C VAL A 46 39.73 9.88 2.64
N GLU A 47 40.35 11.05 2.79
CA GLU A 47 40.35 11.77 4.08
C GLU A 47 38.97 12.39 4.38
N GLY A 48 38.24 12.84 3.35
CA GLY A 48 36.90 13.43 3.46
C GLY A 48 35.84 12.84 2.51
N GLN A 49 34.62 12.64 3.01
CA GLN A 49 33.48 12.07 2.24
C GLN A 49 33.09 12.89 0.99
N GLN A 50 33.55 14.14 0.86
CA GLN A 50 33.30 15.00 -0.31
C GLN A 50 33.99 14.51 -1.59
N ASP A 51 35.22 14.01 -1.50
CA ASP A 51 35.98 13.59 -2.68
C ASP A 51 35.40 12.31 -3.30
N LEU A 52 34.83 11.44 -2.46
CA LEU A 52 34.15 10.22 -2.90
C LEU A 52 32.94 10.54 -3.79
N TYR A 53 32.12 11.52 -3.41
CA TYR A 53 30.89 11.83 -4.15
C TYR A 53 31.17 12.42 -5.53
N GLY A 54 32.14 13.33 -5.64
CA GLY A 54 32.51 13.94 -6.93
C GLY A 54 33.01 12.89 -7.91
N ALA A 55 33.87 11.98 -7.44
CA ALA A 55 34.40 10.88 -8.25
C ALA A 55 33.30 9.91 -8.69
N LEU A 56 32.45 9.45 -7.76
CA LEU A 56 31.34 8.54 -8.07
C LEU A 56 30.36 9.16 -9.07
N LEU A 57 29.97 10.43 -8.87
CA LEU A 57 29.06 11.12 -9.81
C LEU A 57 29.63 11.14 -11.23
N ALA A 58 30.91 11.47 -11.37
CA ALA A 58 31.57 11.53 -12.66
C ALA A 58 31.64 10.16 -13.34
N ILE A 59 31.95 9.10 -12.58
CA ILE A 59 31.94 7.71 -13.06
C ILE A 59 30.53 7.30 -13.49
N PHE A 60 29.51 7.57 -12.67
CA PHE A 60 28.13 7.18 -12.98
C PHE A 60 27.62 7.87 -14.25
N GLN A 61 27.89 9.17 -14.41
CA GLN A 61 27.51 9.92 -15.60
C GLN A 61 28.24 9.41 -16.86
N ASP A 62 29.52 9.04 -16.74
CA ASP A 62 30.30 8.46 -17.85
C ASP A 62 29.75 7.10 -18.30
N ILE A 63 29.44 6.22 -17.34
CA ILE A 63 28.81 4.93 -17.62
C ILE A 63 27.46 5.14 -18.33
N LEU A 64 26.56 5.94 -17.75
CA LEU A 64 25.24 6.17 -18.35
C LEU A 64 25.34 6.86 -19.71
N GLY A 65 26.28 7.79 -19.88
CA GLY A 65 26.55 8.44 -21.16
C GLY A 65 26.98 7.46 -22.25
N TYR A 66 27.73 6.41 -21.90
CA TYR A 66 28.15 5.38 -22.84
C TYR A 66 27.04 4.38 -23.17
N PHE A 67 26.35 3.86 -22.14
CA PHE A 67 25.38 2.77 -22.32
C PHE A 67 23.96 3.24 -22.65
N HIS A 68 23.58 4.43 -22.17
CA HIS A 68 22.23 5.00 -22.26
C HIS A 68 22.21 6.41 -22.88
N PRO A 69 22.95 6.69 -23.99
CA PRO A 69 23.16 8.05 -24.51
C PRO A 69 21.87 8.78 -24.93
N LYS A 70 20.78 8.04 -25.15
CA LYS A 70 19.49 8.58 -25.61
C LYS A 70 18.33 8.35 -24.63
N GLN A 71 18.58 7.72 -23.47
CA GLN A 71 17.52 7.08 -22.70
C GLN A 71 17.04 7.84 -21.45
N GLY A 72 17.31 9.13 -21.34
CA GLY A 72 16.73 9.95 -20.27
C GLY A 72 16.94 9.32 -18.89
N ARG A 73 18.15 8.88 -18.58
CA ARG A 73 18.52 8.43 -17.24
C ARG A 73 19.62 9.34 -16.75
N LEU A 74 19.42 9.96 -15.59
CA LEU A 74 20.40 10.87 -15.00
C LEU A 74 20.65 10.47 -13.55
N VAL A 75 21.90 10.56 -13.12
CA VAL A 75 22.25 10.47 -11.71
C VAL A 75 22.46 11.88 -11.17
N HIS A 76 21.75 12.22 -10.11
CA HIS A 76 21.87 13.49 -9.41
C HIS A 76 22.50 13.27 -8.05
N CYS A 77 23.51 14.07 -7.72
CA CYS A 77 23.97 14.21 -6.34
C CYS A 77 23.00 15.14 -5.59
N LEU A 78 22.56 14.68 -4.42
CA LEU A 78 21.59 15.36 -3.54
C LEU A 78 22.25 16.01 -2.32
N LYS A 79 23.58 16.03 -2.26
CA LYS A 79 24.30 16.74 -1.21
C LYS A 79 23.87 18.21 -1.17
N ASN A 80 23.24 18.63 -0.06
CA ASN A 80 22.65 19.95 0.20
C ASN A 80 21.35 20.28 -0.57
N ASN A 81 20.73 19.32 -1.25
CA ASN A 81 19.42 19.47 -1.87
C ASN A 81 18.57 18.26 -1.48
N GLU A 82 17.80 18.42 -0.42
CA GLU A 82 16.86 17.39 0.00
C GLU A 82 15.78 17.20 -1.05
N VAL A 83 15.39 15.95 -1.28
CA VAL A 83 14.19 15.64 -2.05
C VAL A 83 13.01 15.74 -1.11
N GLU A 84 12.02 16.55 -1.47
CA GLU A 84 10.82 16.77 -0.69
C GLU A 84 10.11 15.42 -0.39
N VAL A 85 10.01 15.11 0.89
CA VAL A 85 9.31 13.95 1.44
C VAL A 85 7.83 14.04 1.05
N GLN A 86 7.22 12.92 0.68
CA GLN A 86 5.85 12.88 0.16
C GLN A 86 4.78 12.73 1.25
N ASP A 87 5.19 12.58 2.51
CA ASP A 87 4.31 12.37 3.64
C ASP A 87 4.73 13.18 4.88
N GLU A 88 3.85 13.18 5.89
CA GLU A 88 4.00 14.00 7.11
C GLU A 88 4.99 13.41 8.13
N ASP A 89 5.60 12.26 7.83
CA ASP A 89 6.50 11.55 8.74
C ASP A 89 7.87 12.27 8.80
N GLU A 90 8.28 12.70 9.99
CA GLU A 90 9.43 13.60 10.25
C GLU A 90 10.82 13.01 9.91
N THR A 91 10.88 11.83 9.31
CA THR A 91 12.15 11.22 8.91
C THR A 91 12.61 11.75 7.54
N THR A 92 13.23 12.93 7.52
CA THR A 92 13.92 13.47 6.33
C THR A 92 15.13 12.61 5.97
N LEU A 93 14.87 11.48 5.31
CA LEU A 93 15.88 10.62 4.72
C LEU A 93 15.95 10.93 3.21
N SER A 94 16.98 11.68 2.81
CA SER A 94 17.40 11.80 1.41
C SER A 94 18.56 10.84 1.12
N PRO A 95 18.55 10.11 -0.01
CA PRO A 95 19.73 9.36 -0.46
C PRO A 95 20.82 10.33 -0.94
N ASP A 96 22.07 9.88 -0.97
CA ASP A 96 23.17 10.71 -1.48
C ASP A 96 23.06 10.95 -2.99
N PHE A 97 22.55 9.97 -3.74
CA PHE A 97 22.24 10.10 -5.15
C PHE A 97 20.86 9.55 -5.51
N LEU A 98 20.25 10.19 -6.50
CA LEU A 98 19.00 9.77 -7.11
C LEU A 98 19.24 9.47 -8.59
N VAL A 99 18.89 8.26 -9.02
CA VAL A 99 18.79 7.92 -10.42
C VAL A 99 17.38 8.31 -10.87
N THR A 100 17.27 9.27 -11.78
CA THR A 100 15.97 9.70 -12.31
C THR A 100 15.74 9.15 -13.71
N GLY A 101 14.47 8.93 -14.03
CA GLY A 101 13.99 8.57 -15.36
C GLY A 101 12.99 9.59 -15.90
N ASN A 102 12.64 9.40 -17.17
CA ASN A 102 11.52 10.05 -17.83
C ASN A 102 10.76 9.01 -18.67
N GLY A 103 9.63 9.42 -19.24
CA GLY A 103 8.76 8.58 -20.05
C GLY A 103 7.43 8.30 -19.35
N SER A 104 6.64 7.42 -19.94
CA SER A 104 5.24 7.18 -19.58
C SER A 104 5.03 6.51 -18.22
N HIS A 105 6.07 6.20 -17.44
CA HIS A 105 5.93 5.67 -16.08
C HIS A 105 6.34 6.70 -15.01
N PHE A 106 6.79 7.89 -15.43
CA PHE A 106 7.24 8.97 -14.56
C PHE A 106 6.31 10.17 -14.72
N ARG A 107 5.95 10.81 -13.61
CA ARG A 107 4.96 11.90 -13.62
C ARG A 107 5.47 13.16 -14.32
N TYR A 108 6.77 13.40 -14.33
CA TYR A 108 7.36 14.54 -15.01
C TYR A 108 8.25 14.10 -16.17
N LEU A 109 8.13 14.81 -17.29
CA LEU A 109 8.99 14.67 -18.46
C LEU A 109 10.38 15.31 -18.26
N THR A 110 10.50 16.17 -17.25
CA THR A 110 11.75 16.84 -16.87
C THR A 110 12.40 16.02 -15.76
N HIS A 111 13.70 15.69 -15.88
CA HIS A 111 14.50 14.96 -14.89
C HIS A 111 14.69 15.75 -13.58
N LYS A 112 13.58 16.11 -12.93
CA LYS A 112 13.59 16.82 -11.67
C LYS A 112 14.13 15.89 -10.59
N LYS A 113 14.85 16.48 -9.64
CA LYS A 113 15.30 15.81 -8.41
C LYS A 113 14.09 15.58 -7.51
N SER A 114 13.27 14.59 -7.85
CA SER A 114 12.00 14.30 -7.18
C SER A 114 11.77 12.80 -7.11
N TRP A 115 11.15 12.33 -6.03
CA TRP A 115 10.71 10.94 -5.89
C TRP A 115 9.77 10.52 -7.02
N SER A 116 8.99 11.44 -7.59
CA SER A 116 8.11 11.18 -8.76
C SER A 116 8.85 10.92 -10.08
N CYS A 117 10.17 11.15 -10.11
CA CYS A 117 11.06 10.82 -11.21
C CYS A 117 12.03 9.69 -10.84
N CYS A 118 11.92 9.11 -9.64
CA CYS A 118 12.92 8.18 -9.14
C CYS A 118 12.87 6.84 -9.89
N ALA A 119 13.97 6.48 -10.55
CA ALA A 119 14.18 5.14 -11.08
C ALA A 119 14.83 4.21 -10.04
N SER A 120 15.79 4.70 -9.26
CA SER A 120 16.46 3.99 -8.16
C SER A 120 17.22 5.00 -7.30
N PHE A 121 17.69 4.57 -6.12
CA PHE A 121 18.48 5.43 -5.23
C PHE A 121 19.83 4.79 -4.88
N ILE A 122 20.83 5.64 -4.60
CA ILE A 122 22.18 5.21 -4.24
C ILE A 122 22.63 6.02 -3.02
N ASP A 123 23.18 5.34 -2.03
CA ASP A 123 23.78 5.99 -0.86
C ASP A 123 25.26 5.61 -0.81
N ALA A 124 26.14 6.60 -0.62
CA ALA A 124 27.57 6.36 -0.62
C ALA A 124 28.22 6.77 0.70
N LYS A 125 28.93 5.82 1.30
CA LYS A 125 29.57 5.99 2.61
C LYS A 125 31.00 5.46 2.52
N ARG A 126 31.84 5.93 3.43
CA ARG A 126 33.22 5.42 3.53
C ARG A 126 33.21 3.98 4.03
N ASP A 127 34.14 3.15 3.59
CA ASP A 127 34.30 1.74 3.99
C ASP A 127 34.23 1.58 5.50
N LYS A 128 35.01 2.39 6.23
CA LYS A 128 35.04 2.38 7.71
C LYS A 128 33.67 2.58 8.35
N TRP A 129 32.81 3.40 7.73
CA TRP A 129 31.48 3.73 8.26
C TRP A 129 30.42 2.76 7.76
N ALA A 130 30.50 2.35 6.50
CA ALA A 130 29.54 1.43 5.91
C ALA A 130 29.51 0.05 6.59
N HIS A 131 30.65 -0.34 7.17
CA HIS A 131 30.82 -1.59 7.93
C HIS A 131 30.71 -1.42 9.46
N SER A 132 30.42 -0.22 9.96
CA SER A 132 30.21 -0.02 11.40
C SER A 132 28.82 -0.54 11.81
N GLN A 133 28.65 -0.92 13.09
CA GLN A 133 27.34 -1.30 13.63
C GLN A 133 26.39 -0.09 13.82
N GLU A 134 26.86 1.12 13.51
CA GLU A 134 26.09 2.36 13.72
C GLU A 134 25.08 2.63 12.60
N ILE A 135 25.24 2.01 11.43
CA ILE A 135 24.34 2.19 10.29
C ILE A 135 23.43 0.97 10.13
N ASP A 136 22.15 1.17 10.41
CA ASP A 136 21.10 0.25 10.01
C ASP A 136 20.71 0.54 8.56
N TRP A 137 21.35 -0.17 7.62
CA TRP A 137 21.10 -0.04 6.19
C TRP A 137 19.67 -0.42 5.81
N GLU A 138 19.10 -1.42 6.46
CA GLU A 138 17.75 -1.93 6.16
C GLU A 138 16.70 -0.88 6.53
N LYS A 139 16.82 -0.28 7.71
CA LYS A 139 15.95 0.81 8.13
C LYS A 139 16.13 2.07 7.27
N ARG A 140 17.37 2.44 6.96
CA ARG A 140 17.66 3.63 6.15
C ARG A 140 17.09 3.51 4.74
N PHE A 141 17.30 2.37 4.08
CA PHE A 141 16.81 2.15 2.71
C PHE A 141 15.30 1.87 2.68
N ALA A 142 14.71 1.36 3.77
CA ALA A 142 13.26 1.26 3.92
C ALA A 142 12.59 2.64 3.81
N GLY A 143 13.19 3.68 4.42
CA GLY A 143 12.74 5.07 4.28
C GLY A 143 12.70 5.53 2.82
N TYR A 144 13.79 5.30 2.07
CA TYR A 144 13.85 5.64 0.64
C TYR A 144 12.87 4.86 -0.22
N ALA A 145 12.75 3.55 0.02
CA ALA A 145 11.83 2.69 -0.69
C ALA A 145 10.37 3.11 -0.46
N ARG A 146 10.04 3.50 0.77
CA ARG A 146 8.71 4.03 1.10
C ARG A 146 8.40 5.31 0.35
N GLN A 147 9.32 6.27 0.30
CA GLN A 147 9.15 7.50 -0.48
C GLN A 147 8.96 7.21 -1.99
N CYS A 148 9.70 6.25 -2.54
CA CYS A 148 9.51 5.78 -3.90
C CYS A 148 8.12 5.21 -4.15
N PHE A 149 7.61 4.38 -3.24
CA PHE A 149 6.28 3.76 -3.39
C PHE A 149 5.14 4.76 -3.22
N ILE A 150 5.27 5.76 -2.34
CA ILE A 150 4.28 6.84 -2.21
C ILE A 150 4.25 7.69 -3.50
N ALA A 151 5.42 8.02 -4.05
CA ALA A 151 5.50 8.79 -5.29
C ALA A 151 5.02 7.98 -6.53
N HIS A 152 5.13 6.65 -6.48
CA HIS A 152 4.76 5.72 -7.53
C HIS A 152 3.88 4.58 -6.98
N PRO A 153 2.58 4.83 -6.73
CA PRO A 153 1.69 3.86 -6.05
C PRO A 153 1.47 2.57 -6.85
N THR A 154 1.72 2.59 -8.15
CA THR A 154 1.64 1.41 -9.03
C THR A 154 2.93 0.59 -9.09
N ARG A 155 3.98 1.00 -8.38
CA ARG A 155 5.29 0.35 -8.45
C ARG A 155 5.33 -0.94 -7.63
N ILE A 156 5.94 -1.96 -8.21
CA ILE A 156 6.00 -3.33 -7.69
C ILE A 156 7.23 -3.50 -6.78
N PHE A 157 8.39 -3.01 -7.22
CA PHE A 157 9.64 -3.05 -6.47
C PHE A 157 10.55 -1.89 -6.83
N VAL A 158 11.60 -1.66 -6.04
CA VAL A 158 12.64 -0.65 -6.30
C VAL A 158 14.01 -1.16 -5.88
N TYR A 159 15.04 -0.82 -6.67
CA TYR A 159 16.44 -1.09 -6.31
C TYR A 159 17.06 0.08 -5.55
N GLY A 160 17.90 -0.26 -4.59
CA GLY A 160 18.81 0.63 -3.89
C GLY A 160 20.24 0.11 -3.99
N LEU A 161 21.23 0.99 -4.00
CA LEU A 161 22.64 0.60 -4.00
C LEU A 161 23.38 1.33 -2.89
N CYS A 162 24.06 0.56 -2.03
CA CYS A 162 25.09 1.11 -1.18
C CYS A 162 26.43 1.00 -1.91
N VAL A 163 27.20 2.09 -1.96
CA VAL A 163 28.54 2.11 -2.59
C VAL A 163 29.55 2.74 -1.64
N THR A 164 30.73 2.13 -1.56
CA THR A 164 31.87 2.65 -0.81
C THR A 164 33.08 2.83 -1.71
N GLU A 165 34.25 3.11 -1.17
CA GLU A 165 35.51 3.20 -1.92
C GLU A 165 35.84 1.88 -2.63
N THR A 166 35.53 0.73 -2.01
CA THR A 166 35.98 -0.58 -2.50
C THR A 166 34.86 -1.59 -2.75
N MET A 167 33.71 -1.40 -2.11
CA MET A 167 32.61 -2.36 -2.11
C MET A 167 31.29 -1.74 -2.55
N LEU A 168 30.38 -2.59 -3.03
CA LEU A 168 28.98 -2.23 -3.25
C LEU A 168 28.07 -3.30 -2.66
N ARG A 169 26.85 -2.92 -2.31
CA ARG A 169 25.80 -3.84 -1.85
C ARG A 169 24.47 -3.45 -2.46
N LEU A 170 23.89 -4.37 -3.21
CA LEU A 170 22.60 -4.17 -3.88
C LEU A 170 21.47 -4.48 -2.91
N TYR A 171 20.42 -3.66 -2.92
CA TYR A 171 19.17 -3.85 -2.21
C TYR A 171 18.00 -3.85 -3.19
N ARG A 172 16.98 -4.65 -2.93
CA ARG A 172 15.69 -4.64 -3.62
C ARG A 172 14.57 -4.67 -2.60
N TYR A 173 13.75 -3.63 -2.59
CA TYR A 173 12.54 -3.58 -1.76
C TYR A 173 11.33 -3.90 -2.64
N ASP A 174 10.48 -4.79 -2.16
CA ASP A 174 9.16 -5.06 -2.72
C ASP A 174 8.15 -5.24 -1.59
N ARG A 175 6.90 -5.59 -1.92
CA ARG A 175 5.82 -5.69 -0.93
C ARG A 175 5.92 -6.90 0.01
N CYS A 176 6.91 -7.77 -0.19
CA CYS A 176 7.17 -8.94 0.66
C CYS A 176 8.42 -8.78 1.54
N GLY A 177 9.11 -7.62 1.51
CA GLY A 177 10.29 -7.37 2.34
C GLY A 177 11.46 -6.82 1.54
N VAL A 178 12.66 -6.99 2.08
CA VAL A 178 13.92 -6.56 1.46
C VAL A 178 14.78 -7.76 1.07
N LEU A 179 15.42 -7.69 -0.10
CA LEU A 179 16.58 -8.51 -0.44
C LEU A 179 17.82 -7.66 -0.50
N HIS A 180 18.93 -8.18 -0.01
CA HIS A 180 20.22 -7.57 -0.24
C HIS A 180 21.29 -8.58 -0.66
N SER A 181 22.31 -8.12 -1.38
CA SER A 181 23.47 -8.94 -1.69
C SER A 181 24.42 -9.01 -0.48
N GLU A 182 25.40 -9.90 -0.54
CA GLU A 182 26.64 -9.70 0.22
C GLU A 182 27.39 -8.46 -0.31
N TRP A 183 28.41 -8.01 0.41
CA TRP A 183 29.30 -6.96 -0.08
C TRP A 183 30.12 -7.46 -1.28
N ILE A 184 30.11 -6.70 -2.35
CA ILE A 184 30.72 -7.05 -3.63
C ILE A 184 31.88 -6.10 -3.91
N ASN A 185 33.07 -6.64 -4.08
CA ASN A 185 34.24 -5.88 -4.53
C ASN A 185 34.04 -5.46 -5.99
N TYR A 186 34.25 -4.18 -6.31
CA TYR A 186 34.15 -3.66 -7.67
C TYR A 186 35.47 -3.03 -8.17
N ARG A 187 36.57 -3.25 -7.46
CA ARG A 187 37.89 -2.73 -7.79
C ARG A 187 38.61 -3.64 -8.78
N GLN A 188 39.56 -3.03 -9.47
CA GLN A 188 40.49 -3.73 -10.34
C GLN A 188 39.77 -4.58 -11.41
N GLU A 189 40.03 -5.88 -11.47
CA GLU A 189 39.40 -6.84 -12.39
C GLU A 189 37.88 -6.95 -12.20
N ASN A 190 37.36 -6.56 -11.02
CA ASN A 190 35.94 -6.56 -10.71
C ASN A 190 35.21 -5.27 -11.12
N ALA A 191 35.85 -4.34 -11.83
CA ALA A 191 35.24 -3.08 -12.26
C ALA A 191 33.93 -3.22 -13.02
N HIS A 192 33.79 -4.31 -13.78
CA HIS A 192 32.56 -4.64 -14.49
C HIS A 192 31.33 -4.71 -13.55
N ARG A 193 31.51 -5.03 -12.26
CA ARG A 193 30.41 -5.14 -11.30
C ARG A 193 29.76 -3.80 -10.97
N LEU A 194 30.54 -2.71 -10.88
CA LEU A 194 29.99 -1.36 -10.69
C LEU A 194 29.18 -0.93 -11.91
N VAL A 195 29.70 -1.21 -13.11
CA VAL A 195 29.00 -0.94 -14.37
C VAL A 195 27.67 -1.69 -14.39
N ARG A 196 27.67 -3.01 -14.15
CA ARG A 196 26.44 -3.82 -14.13
C ARG A 196 25.45 -3.35 -13.07
N ALA A 197 25.89 -3.06 -11.85
CA ALA A 197 25.02 -2.53 -10.80
C ALA A 197 24.34 -1.22 -11.23
N LEU A 198 25.09 -0.29 -11.80
CA LEU A 198 24.51 0.98 -12.25
C LEU A 198 23.53 0.81 -13.42
N LEU A 199 23.85 -0.06 -14.39
CA LEU A 199 22.95 -0.37 -15.51
C LEU A 199 21.66 -1.04 -15.03
N LEU A 200 21.71 -1.88 -13.99
CA LEU A 200 20.53 -2.45 -13.36
C LEU A 200 19.63 -1.34 -12.75
N LEU A 201 20.23 -0.43 -11.99
CA LEU A 201 19.52 0.70 -11.35
C LEU A 201 19.00 1.75 -12.35
N SER A 202 19.41 1.67 -13.61
CA SER A 202 19.08 2.64 -14.65
C SER A 202 18.49 2.00 -15.90
N SER A 203 17.95 0.78 -15.80
CA SER A 203 17.41 0.06 -16.95
C SER A 203 16.43 0.92 -17.75
N SER A 204 16.49 0.75 -19.06
CA SER A 204 15.57 1.39 -20.00
C SER A 204 14.24 0.65 -20.11
N ASN A 205 14.22 -0.63 -19.73
CA ASN A 205 12.99 -1.37 -19.54
C ASN A 205 12.40 -1.01 -18.18
N ALA A 206 11.14 -0.56 -18.17
CA ALA A 206 10.46 -0.14 -16.96
C ALA A 206 10.20 -1.33 -16.01
N ALA A 207 9.93 -2.53 -16.55
CA ALA A 207 9.71 -3.73 -15.76
C ALA A 207 10.95 -4.13 -14.95
N ASP A 208 12.15 -3.95 -15.51
CA ASP A 208 13.41 -4.24 -14.80
C ASP A 208 13.59 -3.34 -13.57
N LEU A 209 13.01 -2.13 -13.60
CA LEU A 209 13.01 -1.18 -12.47
C LEU A 209 11.81 -1.35 -11.54
N GLY A 210 10.97 -2.36 -11.78
CA GLY A 210 9.79 -2.67 -10.98
C GLY A 210 8.58 -1.78 -11.25
N PHE A 211 8.54 -1.07 -12.37
CA PHE A 211 7.32 -0.45 -12.84
C PHE A 211 6.38 -1.50 -13.43
N ASP A 212 5.09 -1.30 -13.23
CA ASP A 212 4.05 -2.09 -13.86
C ASP A 212 3.78 -1.58 -15.28
N GLU A 213 4.01 -2.45 -16.27
CA GLU A 213 3.84 -2.14 -17.69
C GLU A 213 2.37 -2.00 -18.12
N THR A 214 1.44 -2.47 -17.31
CA THR A 214 0.00 -2.36 -17.59
C THR A 214 -0.59 -1.01 -17.20
N VAL A 215 0.23 -0.08 -16.67
CA VAL A 215 -0.21 1.26 -16.33
C VAL A 215 0.83 2.30 -16.71
N VAL A 216 0.35 3.36 -17.36
CA VAL A 216 1.17 4.51 -17.74
C VAL A 216 0.57 5.80 -17.22
N ILE A 217 1.36 6.86 -17.16
CA ILE A 217 0.96 8.22 -16.86
C ILE A 217 0.85 8.96 -18.19
N ASN A 218 -0.32 9.53 -18.47
CA ASN A 218 -0.57 10.34 -19.65
C ASN A 218 -0.02 11.77 -19.51
N GLU A 219 -0.18 12.60 -20.55
CA GLU A 219 0.31 13.98 -20.56
C GLU A 219 -0.31 14.88 -19.48
N ASP A 220 -1.51 14.55 -19.01
CA ASP A 220 -2.21 15.24 -17.92
C ASP A 220 -1.76 14.77 -16.52
N GLY A 221 -0.79 13.85 -16.45
CA GLY A 221 -0.30 13.31 -15.18
C GLY A 221 -1.24 12.28 -14.54
N LYS A 222 -2.19 11.72 -15.30
CA LYS A 222 -3.17 10.72 -14.85
C LYS A 222 -2.72 9.31 -15.20
N HIS A 223 -2.95 8.37 -14.29
CA HIS A 223 -2.73 6.96 -14.58
C HIS A 223 -3.75 6.44 -15.60
N VAL A 224 -3.29 5.65 -16.56
CA VAL A 224 -4.09 4.96 -17.57
C VAL A 224 -3.77 3.48 -17.47
N PHE A 225 -4.72 2.71 -16.98
CA PHE A 225 -4.61 1.27 -16.76
C PHE A 225 -5.11 0.53 -18.00
N SER A 226 -4.31 -0.43 -18.47
CA SER A 226 -4.65 -1.35 -19.55
C SER A 226 -4.94 -2.72 -18.94
N MET A 227 -6.21 -3.10 -18.93
CA MET A 227 -6.71 -4.34 -18.32
C MET A 227 -7.48 -5.18 -19.33
N GLN A 228 -7.92 -6.38 -18.92
CA GLN A 228 -8.75 -7.26 -19.73
C GLN A 228 -10.01 -7.71 -18.97
N GLU A 229 -11.17 -7.61 -19.62
CA GLU A 229 -12.47 -8.11 -19.17
C GLU A 229 -12.91 -9.17 -20.20
N GLU A 230 -12.99 -10.45 -19.81
CA GLU A 230 -13.32 -11.56 -20.72
C GLU A 230 -12.51 -11.54 -22.04
N ASP A 231 -11.18 -11.39 -21.91
CA ASP A 231 -10.22 -11.23 -23.01
C ASP A 231 -10.38 -9.97 -23.88
N GLN A 232 -11.35 -9.10 -23.58
CA GLN A 232 -11.50 -7.80 -24.25
C GLN A 232 -10.65 -6.73 -23.56
N PRO A 233 -9.91 -5.90 -24.32
CA PRO A 233 -9.10 -4.84 -23.74
C PRO A 233 -9.97 -3.73 -23.14
N VAL A 234 -9.71 -3.37 -21.89
CA VAL A 234 -10.35 -2.27 -21.18
C VAL A 234 -9.30 -1.23 -20.81
N ARG A 235 -9.58 0.04 -21.12
CA ARG A 235 -8.74 1.17 -20.73
C ARG A 235 -9.45 2.02 -19.68
N LEU A 236 -8.84 2.13 -18.51
CA LEU A 236 -9.36 2.89 -17.37
C LEU A 236 -8.43 4.07 -17.09
N THR A 237 -8.96 5.28 -17.17
CA THR A 237 -8.18 6.50 -16.92
C THR A 237 -8.53 7.07 -15.55
N GLU A 238 -7.52 7.43 -14.78
CA GLU A 238 -7.66 8.03 -13.46
C GLU A 238 -8.46 9.33 -13.54
N VAL A 239 -9.53 9.38 -12.77
CA VAL A 239 -10.19 10.64 -12.41
C VAL A 239 -9.52 11.20 -11.16
N ARG A 240 -9.40 10.37 -10.11
CA ARG A 240 -8.85 10.77 -8.80
C ARG A 240 -8.38 9.56 -7.99
N LEU A 241 -7.22 9.68 -7.34
CA LEU A 241 -6.81 8.82 -6.23
C LEU A 241 -7.70 9.04 -4.99
N LEU A 242 -8.35 7.97 -4.52
CA LEU A 242 -9.27 8.00 -3.37
C LEU A 242 -8.62 7.51 -2.08
N TRP A 243 -7.73 6.52 -2.19
CA TRP A 243 -7.04 5.92 -1.06
C TRP A 243 -5.67 5.41 -1.49
N ASP A 244 -4.65 5.57 -0.65
CA ASP A 244 -3.34 4.97 -0.84
C ASP A 244 -2.74 4.55 0.50
N SER A 245 -2.55 3.24 0.66
CA SER A 245 -1.85 2.69 1.80
C SER A 245 -0.35 2.97 1.64
N MET A 246 0.15 3.94 2.40
CA MET A 246 1.58 4.30 2.47
C MET A 246 2.45 3.23 3.17
N SER A 247 1.95 2.00 3.27
CA SER A 247 2.66 0.87 3.86
C SER A 247 3.75 0.38 2.92
N LEU A 248 4.94 0.13 3.48
CA LEU A 248 6.07 -0.39 2.72
C LEU A 248 5.85 -1.85 2.26
N PHE A 249 5.24 -2.66 3.12
CA PHE A 249 5.01 -4.10 2.93
C PHE A 249 3.53 -4.47 3.05
N GLY A 250 3.19 -5.69 2.65
CA GLY A 250 1.85 -6.24 2.77
C GLY A 250 0.97 -5.92 1.57
N ARG A 251 -0.31 -5.63 1.81
CA ARG A 251 -1.32 -5.45 0.76
C ARG A 251 -1.12 -4.19 -0.07
N ALA A 252 -0.60 -3.11 0.53
CA ALA A 252 -0.42 -1.80 -0.10
C ALA A 252 -1.66 -1.40 -0.94
N THR A 253 -2.84 -1.46 -0.31
CA THR A 253 -4.12 -1.21 -0.99
C THR A 253 -4.19 0.22 -1.49
N THR A 254 -4.46 0.39 -2.78
CA THR A 254 -4.64 1.70 -3.42
C THR A 254 -5.93 1.70 -4.23
N CYS A 255 -6.75 2.75 -4.10
CA CYS A 255 -8.04 2.86 -4.76
C CYS A 255 -8.13 4.15 -5.57
N TRP A 256 -8.54 4.04 -6.83
CA TRP A 256 -8.79 5.17 -7.72
C TRP A 256 -10.24 5.20 -8.16
N LYS A 257 -10.81 6.39 -8.25
CA LYS A 257 -11.91 6.64 -9.15
C LYS A 257 -11.35 6.69 -10.57
N VAL A 258 -11.87 5.86 -11.46
CA VAL A 258 -11.47 5.76 -12.86
C VAL A 258 -12.68 5.95 -13.78
N VAL A 259 -12.41 6.29 -15.03
CA VAL A 259 -13.40 6.29 -16.11
C VAL A 259 -12.99 5.24 -17.16
N ASP A 260 -13.94 4.41 -17.57
CA ASP A 260 -13.77 3.54 -18.73
C ASP A 260 -13.89 4.39 -19.99
N GLU A 261 -12.82 4.43 -20.78
CA GLU A 261 -12.74 5.28 -21.98
C GLU A 261 -13.77 4.88 -23.05
N SER A 262 -14.19 3.62 -23.09
CA SER A 262 -15.17 3.12 -24.05
C SER A 262 -16.61 3.35 -23.58
N LYS A 263 -16.89 3.02 -22.32
CA LYS A 263 -18.25 3.09 -21.74
C LYS A 263 -18.60 4.51 -21.27
N GLN A 264 -17.60 5.39 -21.14
CA GLN A 264 -17.73 6.74 -20.55
C GLN A 264 -18.43 6.71 -19.17
N LYS A 265 -18.21 5.61 -18.44
CA LYS A 265 -18.78 5.35 -17.11
C LYS A 265 -17.66 5.31 -16.08
N THR A 266 -17.94 5.83 -14.88
CA THR A 266 -16.99 5.80 -13.77
C THR A 266 -17.11 4.55 -12.92
N PHE A 267 -15.96 4.08 -12.45
CA PHE A 267 -15.81 2.91 -11.59
C PHE A 267 -14.81 3.19 -10.47
N LEU A 268 -14.75 2.28 -9.50
CA LEU A 268 -13.70 2.24 -8.51
C LEU A 268 -12.70 1.14 -8.88
N LEU A 269 -11.45 1.49 -9.10
CA LEU A 269 -10.36 0.53 -9.29
C LEU A 269 -9.64 0.33 -7.96
N LYS A 270 -9.70 -0.88 -7.40
CA LYS A 270 -8.96 -1.31 -6.21
C LYS A 270 -7.75 -2.12 -6.65
N GLN A 271 -6.56 -1.77 -6.19
CA GLN A 271 -5.30 -2.50 -6.41
C GLN A 271 -4.73 -2.96 -5.09
N GLN A 272 -4.20 -4.18 -5.05
CA GLN A 272 -3.53 -4.72 -3.87
C GLN A 272 -2.55 -5.85 -4.22
N PHE A 273 -1.72 -6.21 -3.24
CA PHE A 273 -0.82 -7.36 -3.27
C PHE A 273 -1.41 -8.50 -2.44
N VAL A 274 -1.97 -9.50 -3.14
CA VAL A 274 -2.69 -10.63 -2.55
C VAL A 274 -1.73 -11.78 -2.27
N ASN A 275 -1.87 -12.42 -1.11
CA ASN A 275 -1.08 -13.61 -0.76
C ASN A 275 -1.47 -14.78 -1.68
N VAL A 276 -0.49 -15.48 -2.25
CA VAL A 276 -0.70 -16.61 -3.18
C VAL A 276 -1.54 -17.72 -2.55
N LYS A 277 -1.49 -17.88 -1.22
CA LYS A 277 -2.27 -18.88 -0.47
C LYS A 277 -3.71 -18.46 -0.21
N GLN A 278 -4.04 -17.17 -0.37
CA GLN A 278 -5.38 -16.63 -0.10
C GLN A 278 -6.25 -16.66 -1.35
N THR A 279 -7.56 -16.85 -1.14
CA THR A 279 -8.55 -16.68 -2.21
C THR A 279 -8.71 -15.18 -2.49
N PRO A 280 -8.57 -14.73 -3.75
CA PRO A 280 -8.82 -13.34 -4.12
C PRO A 280 -10.25 -12.88 -3.78
N GLU A 281 -10.39 -11.58 -3.49
CA GLU A 281 -11.65 -10.97 -3.04
C GLU A 281 -12.80 -11.14 -4.05
N ASP A 282 -12.53 -11.07 -5.36
CA ASP A 282 -13.54 -11.28 -6.41
C ASP A 282 -14.16 -12.68 -6.34
N GLN A 283 -13.35 -13.71 -6.14
CA GLN A 283 -13.80 -15.10 -6.07
C GLN A 283 -14.59 -15.41 -4.79
N LEU A 284 -14.41 -14.62 -3.73
CA LEU A 284 -15.26 -14.64 -2.55
C LEU A 284 -16.57 -13.90 -2.83
N LEU A 285 -16.48 -12.76 -3.52
CA LEU A 285 -17.63 -11.94 -3.89
C LEU A 285 -18.54 -12.64 -4.90
N ASP A 286 -18.02 -13.41 -5.85
CA ASP A 286 -18.79 -14.17 -6.87
C ASP A 286 -19.92 -15.00 -6.27
N ASP A 287 -19.72 -15.55 -5.07
CA ASP A 287 -20.72 -16.35 -4.37
C ASP A 287 -21.88 -15.48 -3.81
N ILE A 288 -21.68 -14.17 -3.63
CA ILE A 288 -22.60 -13.26 -2.92
C ILE A 288 -23.00 -12.01 -3.72
N GLN A 289 -22.56 -11.82 -4.97
CA GLN A 289 -22.89 -10.61 -5.76
C GLN A 289 -24.38 -10.49 -6.09
N ASP A 290 -25.15 -11.58 -6.02
CA ASP A 290 -26.60 -11.59 -6.20
C ASP A 290 -27.36 -10.99 -4.99
N ILE A 291 -26.67 -10.78 -3.87
CA ILE A 291 -27.25 -10.23 -2.65
C ILE A 291 -27.29 -8.70 -2.74
N LYS A 292 -28.50 -8.16 -2.56
CA LYS A 292 -28.71 -6.70 -2.53
C LYS A 292 -27.90 -6.07 -1.40
N GLY A 293 -27.17 -5.00 -1.71
CA GLY A 293 -26.34 -4.30 -0.72
C GLY A 293 -24.94 -4.90 -0.55
N ILE A 294 -24.51 -5.80 -1.44
CA ILE A 294 -23.10 -6.18 -1.60
C ILE A 294 -22.50 -5.39 -2.76
N VAL A 295 -21.21 -5.04 -2.64
CA VAL A 295 -20.46 -4.39 -3.71
C VAL A 295 -20.51 -5.22 -4.99
N LYS A 296 -20.85 -4.56 -6.10
CA LYS A 296 -20.79 -5.20 -7.42
C LYS A 296 -19.38 -5.14 -7.98
N VAL A 297 -18.82 -6.30 -8.30
CA VAL A 297 -17.58 -6.43 -9.07
C VAL A 297 -17.95 -6.50 -10.55
N HIS A 298 -17.26 -5.72 -11.39
CA HIS A 298 -17.41 -5.83 -12.84
C HIS A 298 -16.46 -6.88 -13.39
N PHE A 299 -15.18 -6.77 -13.04
CA PHE A 299 -14.17 -7.77 -13.34
C PHE A 299 -12.94 -7.55 -12.47
N ALA A 300 -12.06 -8.54 -12.47
CA ALA A 300 -10.77 -8.44 -11.83
C ALA A 300 -9.66 -9.12 -12.64
N GLN A 301 -8.42 -8.78 -12.35
CA GLN A 301 -7.26 -9.25 -13.08
C GLN A 301 -6.05 -9.37 -12.17
N ARG A 302 -5.38 -10.52 -12.24
CA ARG A 302 -4.01 -10.69 -11.74
C ARG A 302 -3.04 -10.03 -12.72
N ILE A 303 -2.14 -9.21 -12.19
CA ILE A 303 -1.14 -8.48 -12.98
C ILE A 303 0.23 -9.11 -12.77
N GLY A 304 0.85 -9.53 -13.88
CA GLY A 304 2.21 -10.06 -13.89
C GLY A 304 2.41 -11.32 -13.05
N LYS A 305 3.64 -11.46 -12.54
CA LYS A 305 4.14 -12.64 -11.83
C LYS A 305 4.07 -12.47 -10.31
N PRO A 306 4.04 -13.57 -9.53
CA PRO A 306 4.18 -13.48 -8.07
C PRO A 306 5.59 -13.01 -7.71
N MET A 307 5.74 -12.45 -6.51
CA MET A 307 7.01 -11.88 -6.05
C MET A 307 8.12 -12.94 -6.00
N SER A 308 7.80 -14.20 -5.68
CA SER A 308 8.77 -15.29 -5.68
C SER A 308 9.47 -15.48 -7.04
N GLU A 309 8.70 -15.49 -8.13
CA GLU A 309 9.24 -15.58 -9.49
C GLU A 309 10.05 -14.34 -9.87
N LEU A 310 9.62 -13.15 -9.44
CA LEU A 310 10.36 -11.90 -9.68
C LEU A 310 11.68 -11.84 -8.90
N ARG A 311 11.71 -12.46 -7.70
CA ARG A 311 12.88 -12.55 -6.83
C ARG A 311 13.88 -13.62 -7.28
N ARG A 312 13.40 -14.69 -7.92
CA ARG A 312 14.14 -15.92 -8.29
C ARG A 312 14.71 -16.73 -7.12
N SER A 313 14.83 -16.15 -5.93
CA SER A 313 15.34 -16.78 -4.71
C SER A 313 14.47 -16.41 -3.51
N THR A 314 13.89 -17.41 -2.85
CA THR A 314 13.02 -17.25 -1.69
C THR A 314 13.23 -18.39 -0.68
N SER A 315 12.87 -18.17 0.58
CA SER A 315 12.77 -19.24 1.59
C SER A 315 11.46 -20.02 1.45
N GLU A 316 11.35 -21.17 2.12
CA GLU A 316 10.10 -21.97 2.14
C GLU A 316 8.91 -21.20 2.74
N ASP A 317 9.14 -20.43 3.81
CA ASP A 317 8.12 -19.61 4.47
C ASP A 317 7.94 -18.21 3.86
N PHE A 318 8.33 -18.02 2.59
CA PHE A 318 8.22 -16.71 1.94
C PHE A 318 6.74 -16.29 1.84
N PRO A 319 6.35 -15.10 2.34
CA PRO A 319 4.97 -14.61 2.30
C PRO A 319 4.65 -14.10 0.89
N ASP A 320 4.59 -15.02 -0.07
CA ASP A 320 4.50 -14.71 -1.50
C ASP A 320 3.22 -13.98 -1.85
N ARG A 321 3.34 -12.97 -2.71
CA ARG A 321 2.23 -12.11 -3.13
C ARG A 321 2.28 -11.84 -4.62
N PHE A 322 1.14 -11.54 -5.21
CA PHE A 322 1.05 -11.04 -6.58
C PHE A 322 0.22 -9.76 -6.64
N LEU A 323 0.47 -8.93 -7.65
CA LEU A 323 -0.31 -7.72 -7.89
C LEU A 323 -1.68 -8.09 -8.48
N TYR A 324 -2.72 -7.50 -7.95
CA TYR A 324 -4.10 -7.81 -8.28
C TYR A 324 -4.93 -6.53 -8.35
N ARG A 325 -5.84 -6.46 -9.33
CA ARG A 325 -6.72 -5.32 -9.57
C ARG A 325 -8.15 -5.76 -9.74
N MET A 326 -9.07 -5.02 -9.12
CA MET A 326 -10.51 -5.27 -9.19
C MET A 326 -11.24 -3.99 -9.53
N VAL A 327 -12.19 -4.08 -10.47
CA VAL A 327 -13.04 -2.96 -10.90
C VAL A 327 -14.41 -3.13 -10.27
N LEU A 328 -14.78 -2.17 -9.43
CA LEU A 328 -15.98 -2.16 -8.61
C LEU A 328 -16.96 -1.06 -9.08
N GLU A 329 -18.25 -1.29 -8.88
CA GLU A 329 -19.27 -0.25 -9.08
C GLU A 329 -19.03 0.93 -8.13
N GLU A 330 -19.24 2.15 -8.63
CA GLU A 330 -19.11 3.37 -7.81
C GLU A 330 -20.37 3.58 -6.96
N TYR A 331 -20.24 3.53 -5.64
CA TYR A 331 -21.28 3.88 -4.67
C TYR A 331 -21.12 5.32 -4.14
N GLY A 332 -21.93 5.70 -3.14
CA GLY A 332 -21.78 6.98 -2.45
C GLY A 332 -20.57 7.01 -1.52
N LYS A 333 -20.63 7.82 -0.47
CA LYS A 333 -19.52 7.92 0.50
C LYS A 333 -19.70 6.87 1.60
N SER A 334 -18.66 6.70 2.41
CA SER A 334 -18.77 5.95 3.66
C SER A 334 -19.92 6.47 4.52
N ILE A 335 -20.60 5.54 5.20
CA ILE A 335 -21.72 5.82 6.11
C ILE A 335 -21.34 6.81 7.20
N LYS A 336 -20.05 6.94 7.52
CA LYS A 336 -19.53 7.95 8.45
C LYS A 336 -19.74 9.39 7.99
N TYR A 337 -20.11 9.63 6.75
CA TYR A 337 -20.40 10.96 6.20
C TYR A 337 -21.88 11.21 5.96
N VAL A 338 -22.76 10.29 6.37
CA VAL A 338 -24.20 10.48 6.23
C VAL A 338 -24.67 11.64 7.11
N THR A 339 -25.51 12.51 6.55
CA THR A 339 -26.04 13.70 7.23
C THR A 339 -27.55 13.62 7.44
N ASP A 340 -28.16 12.48 7.16
CA ASP A 340 -29.59 12.24 7.26
C ASP A 340 -29.82 10.97 8.08
N ILE A 341 -30.52 11.09 9.20
CA ILE A 341 -30.71 9.97 10.13
C ILE A 341 -31.57 8.86 9.52
N VAL A 342 -32.55 9.21 8.67
CA VAL A 342 -33.38 8.23 7.95
C VAL A 342 -32.50 7.38 7.02
N LEU A 343 -31.61 8.02 6.25
CA LEU A 343 -30.66 7.33 5.39
C LEU A 343 -29.63 6.52 6.18
N LEU A 344 -29.14 7.02 7.33
CA LEU A 344 -28.24 6.27 8.21
C LEU A 344 -28.87 4.94 8.64
N VAL A 345 -30.09 4.99 9.17
CA VAL A 345 -30.82 3.80 9.65
C VAL A 345 -31.14 2.86 8.50
N LYS A 346 -31.60 3.38 7.35
CA LYS A 346 -31.83 2.57 6.14
C LYS A 346 -30.55 1.89 5.65
N ALA A 347 -29.44 2.61 5.64
CA ALA A 347 -28.16 2.09 5.18
C ALA A 347 -27.62 1.00 6.12
N LEU A 348 -27.67 1.21 7.43
CA LEU A 348 -27.29 0.19 8.42
C LEU A 348 -28.18 -1.05 8.30
N ARG A 349 -29.51 -0.87 8.21
CA ARG A 349 -30.44 -1.99 8.03
C ARG A 349 -30.12 -2.80 6.79
N ASP A 350 -29.92 -2.15 5.65
CA ASP A 350 -29.63 -2.82 4.38
C ASP A 350 -28.27 -3.54 4.44
N ALA A 351 -27.25 -2.93 5.03
CA ALA A 351 -25.94 -3.56 5.23
C ALA A 351 -26.00 -4.79 6.16
N ILE A 352 -26.71 -4.71 7.28
CA ILE A 352 -26.94 -5.84 8.20
C ILE A 352 -27.73 -6.95 7.49
N THR A 353 -28.72 -6.58 6.67
CA THR A 353 -29.50 -7.55 5.89
C THR A 353 -28.61 -8.25 4.86
N ALA A 354 -27.77 -7.51 4.14
CA ALA A 354 -26.83 -8.07 3.17
C ALA A 354 -25.82 -9.02 3.84
N HIS A 355 -25.28 -8.63 5.00
CA HIS A 355 -24.41 -9.48 5.83
C HIS A 355 -25.11 -10.76 6.28
N TYR A 356 -26.32 -10.65 6.81
CA TYR A 356 -27.14 -11.79 7.22
C TYR A 356 -27.39 -12.75 6.05
N GLU A 357 -27.75 -12.23 4.89
CA GLU A 357 -27.97 -13.05 3.70
C GLU A 357 -26.69 -13.73 3.22
N ALA A 358 -25.55 -13.03 3.23
CA ALA A 358 -24.25 -13.60 2.86
C ALA A 358 -23.87 -14.75 3.80
N TYR A 359 -24.08 -14.57 5.11
CA TYR A 359 -23.83 -15.59 6.12
C TYR A 359 -24.78 -16.79 5.99
N VAL A 360 -26.09 -16.56 5.96
CA VAL A 360 -27.09 -17.64 6.01
C VAL A 360 -27.23 -18.38 4.67
N LYS A 361 -27.14 -17.67 3.53
CA LYS A 361 -27.38 -18.27 2.21
C LYS A 361 -26.11 -18.82 1.58
N LYS A 362 -24.94 -18.23 1.88
CA LYS A 362 -23.68 -18.51 1.16
C LYS A 362 -22.51 -18.85 2.10
N ASP A 363 -22.73 -18.89 3.41
CA ASP A 363 -21.72 -19.21 4.44
C ASP A 363 -20.51 -18.26 4.42
N VAL A 364 -20.72 -17.01 3.99
CA VAL A 364 -19.70 -15.97 3.95
C VAL A 364 -19.80 -15.06 5.17
N LEU A 365 -18.70 -14.94 5.90
CA LEU A 365 -18.55 -14.02 7.04
C LEU A 365 -17.60 -12.88 6.67
N HIS A 366 -17.97 -11.63 6.97
CA HIS A 366 -17.23 -10.45 6.53
C HIS A 366 -15.94 -10.21 7.32
N ARG A 367 -16.02 -10.27 8.66
CA ARG A 367 -14.90 -10.12 9.61
C ARG A 367 -14.23 -8.75 9.73
N ASP A 368 -14.65 -7.75 8.96
CA ASP A 368 -14.05 -6.41 8.97
C ASP A 368 -15.10 -5.31 8.82
N ILE A 369 -16.19 -5.43 9.58
CA ILE A 369 -17.23 -4.42 9.58
C ILE A 369 -16.72 -3.14 10.25
N SER A 370 -16.68 -2.06 9.48
CA SER A 370 -16.25 -0.74 9.93
C SER A 370 -17.11 0.35 9.30
N ALA A 371 -17.04 1.57 9.83
CA ALA A 371 -17.75 2.71 9.24
C ALA A 371 -17.24 3.05 7.83
N ASP A 372 -16.02 2.67 7.47
CA ASP A 372 -15.45 2.88 6.14
C ASP A 372 -15.88 1.81 5.12
N ASN A 373 -16.22 0.61 5.60
CA ASN A 373 -16.60 -0.54 4.77
C ASN A 373 -18.11 -0.63 4.48
N ILE A 374 -18.88 0.39 4.89
CA ILE A 374 -20.30 0.54 4.55
C ILE A 374 -20.47 1.82 3.76
N LEU A 375 -20.83 1.73 2.49
CA LEU A 375 -21.09 2.88 1.61
C LEU A 375 -22.58 3.10 1.42
N TYR A 376 -23.05 4.34 1.61
CA TYR A 376 -24.46 4.64 1.31
C TYR A 376 -24.68 4.85 -0.20
N ALA A 377 -25.91 4.67 -0.67
CA ALA A 377 -26.27 4.81 -2.09
C ALA A 377 -25.89 6.19 -2.65
N LYS A 378 -25.38 6.21 -3.90
CA LYS A 378 -24.96 7.47 -4.54
C LYS A 378 -26.15 8.39 -4.84
N ASP A 379 -27.28 7.80 -5.24
CA ASP A 379 -28.58 8.47 -5.37
C ASP A 379 -29.65 7.68 -4.59
N PRO A 380 -29.88 8.00 -3.30
CA PRO A 380 -30.87 7.31 -2.48
C PRO A 380 -32.31 7.41 -3.00
N LYS A 381 -32.60 8.32 -3.95
CA LYS A 381 -33.93 8.45 -4.55
C LYS A 381 -34.11 7.52 -5.76
N ASN A 382 -33.01 7.09 -6.39
CA ASN A 382 -33.01 6.25 -7.58
C ASN A 382 -31.94 5.15 -7.45
N LEU A 383 -32.23 4.15 -6.60
CA LEU A 383 -31.32 3.02 -6.40
C LEU A 383 -31.17 2.21 -7.70
N ARG A 384 -29.93 1.81 -8.00
CA ARG A 384 -29.66 0.85 -9.09
C ARG A 384 -30.12 -0.55 -8.72
N GLU A 385 -30.24 -1.42 -9.72
CA GLU A 385 -30.47 -2.85 -9.50
C GLU A 385 -29.34 -3.44 -8.63
N GLY A 386 -29.72 -4.23 -7.62
CA GLY A 386 -28.78 -4.79 -6.62
C GLY A 386 -28.25 -3.80 -5.57
N GLU A 387 -28.44 -2.49 -5.73
CA GLU A 387 -27.98 -1.47 -4.77
C GLU A 387 -28.92 -1.35 -3.56
N GLY A 388 -28.35 -1.39 -2.37
CA GLY A 388 -29.02 -1.04 -1.11
C GLY A 388 -28.84 0.44 -0.77
N TYR A 389 -29.61 0.92 0.22
CA TYR A 389 -29.31 2.22 0.83
C TYR A 389 -27.93 2.23 1.49
N GLY A 390 -27.48 1.08 1.97
CA GLY A 390 -26.14 0.80 2.46
C GLY A 390 -25.61 -0.44 1.73
N ASN A 391 -24.32 -0.39 1.39
CA ASN A 391 -23.66 -1.40 0.59
C ASN A 391 -22.34 -1.77 1.26
N LEU A 392 -22.13 -3.05 1.53
CA LEU A 392 -20.90 -3.58 2.10
C LEU A 392 -19.82 -3.69 1.03
N ILE A 393 -18.62 -3.24 1.38
CA ILE A 393 -17.41 -3.33 0.56
C ILE A 393 -16.29 -3.99 1.39
N ASP A 394 -15.19 -4.33 0.73
CA ASP A 394 -13.95 -4.78 1.37
C ASP A 394 -14.05 -6.17 2.05
N PHE A 395 -14.22 -7.20 1.22
CA PHE A 395 -14.34 -8.60 1.64
C PHE A 395 -12.96 -9.30 1.74
N ASP A 396 -11.86 -8.54 1.79
CA ASP A 396 -10.49 -9.08 1.81
C ASP A 396 -10.21 -9.99 3.01
N LEU A 397 -10.85 -9.70 4.16
CA LEU A 397 -10.70 -10.48 5.40
C LEU A 397 -11.81 -11.52 5.57
N SER A 398 -12.72 -11.61 4.61
CA SER A 398 -13.85 -12.51 4.65
C SER A 398 -13.44 -13.96 4.49
N ILE A 399 -14.25 -14.85 5.03
CA ILE A 399 -14.07 -16.29 4.88
C ILE A 399 -15.37 -16.92 4.42
N ASN A 400 -15.25 -18.00 3.66
CA ASN A 400 -16.35 -18.91 3.40
C ASN A 400 -16.18 -20.12 4.34
N LEU A 401 -17.15 -20.36 5.23
CA LEU A 401 -17.05 -21.40 6.27
C LEU A 401 -16.99 -22.83 5.71
N ASN A 402 -17.45 -23.02 4.47
CA ASN A 402 -17.43 -24.32 3.79
C ASN A 402 -16.18 -24.52 2.91
N ARG A 403 -15.43 -23.47 2.59
CA ARG A 403 -14.15 -23.60 1.88
C ARG A 403 -13.08 -23.94 2.92
N ALA A 404 -12.37 -25.06 2.71
CA ALA A 404 -11.25 -25.51 3.55
C ALA A 404 -9.98 -24.63 3.40
N THR A 405 -10.14 -23.35 3.05
CA THR A 405 -9.04 -22.41 2.89
C THR A 405 -8.42 -22.13 4.25
N CYS A 406 -7.08 -22.18 4.30
CA CYS A 406 -6.28 -21.91 5.49
C CYS A 406 -6.82 -20.65 6.19
N LEU A 407 -7.38 -20.86 7.37
CA LEU A 407 -7.61 -19.81 8.37
C LEU A 407 -6.21 -19.34 8.82
N ASP A 408 -5.49 -18.63 7.95
CA ASP A 408 -4.22 -18.03 8.36
C ASP A 408 -4.52 -17.14 9.55
N GLU A 409 -3.74 -17.38 10.61
CA GLU A 409 -3.86 -16.73 11.90
C GLU A 409 -3.86 -15.22 11.68
N GLN A 410 -4.99 -14.58 11.99
CA GLN A 410 -5.08 -13.13 11.92
C GLN A 410 -4.06 -12.54 12.88
N ASP A 411 -3.20 -11.65 12.38
CA ASP A 411 -2.54 -10.65 13.21
C ASP A 411 -3.63 -9.64 13.64
N PHE A 412 -4.43 -10.01 14.65
CA PHE A 412 -5.48 -9.16 15.27
C PHE A 412 -4.93 -7.84 15.83
N GLN A 413 -3.61 -7.64 15.81
CA GLN A 413 -2.92 -6.42 16.22
C GLN A 413 -3.06 -5.25 15.23
N MET A 414 -3.53 -5.47 13.99
CA MET A 414 -3.58 -4.42 12.96
C MET A 414 -5.00 -4.21 12.39
N GLY A 415 -5.85 -3.48 13.13
CA GLY A 415 -7.18 -3.06 12.69
C GLY A 415 -7.71 -1.86 13.50
N THR A 416 -8.79 -1.22 13.04
CA THR A 416 -9.45 -0.12 13.77
C THR A 416 -10.25 -0.69 14.95
N HIS A 417 -9.63 -0.75 16.13
CA HIS A 417 -10.19 -1.32 17.36
C HIS A 417 -11.55 -0.71 17.75
N ALA A 418 -11.83 0.52 17.29
CA ALA A 418 -13.11 1.20 17.50
C ALA A 418 -14.32 0.32 17.17
N PHE A 419 -14.22 -0.57 16.18
CA PHE A 419 -15.35 -1.38 15.72
C PHE A 419 -15.26 -2.87 16.11
N HIS A 420 -14.11 -3.37 16.56
CA HIS A 420 -13.99 -4.78 16.97
C HIS A 420 -14.93 -5.14 18.13
N SER A 421 -15.40 -6.38 18.18
CA SER A 421 -16.16 -6.89 19.33
C SER A 421 -15.31 -6.95 20.59
N ILE A 422 -15.95 -6.95 21.75
CA ILE A 422 -15.27 -7.16 23.04
C ILE A 422 -14.51 -8.49 23.03
N ALA A 423 -15.08 -9.56 22.48
CA ALA A 423 -14.43 -10.88 22.44
C ALA A 423 -13.14 -10.87 21.61
N VAL A 424 -13.16 -10.24 20.44
CA VAL A 424 -11.96 -10.04 19.60
C VAL A 424 -10.89 -9.25 20.37
N LEU A 425 -11.27 -8.13 21.00
CA LEU A 425 -10.33 -7.28 21.74
C LEU A 425 -9.75 -7.96 23.00
N MET A 426 -10.52 -8.80 23.68
CA MET A 426 -10.04 -9.56 24.84
C MET A 426 -9.10 -10.69 24.41
N SER A 427 -9.33 -11.28 23.23
CA SER A 427 -8.53 -12.41 22.74
C SER A 427 -7.06 -12.05 22.47
N SER A 428 -6.77 -10.80 22.10
CA SER A 428 -5.40 -10.35 21.86
C SER A 428 -4.51 -10.34 23.11
N SER A 429 -5.12 -10.51 24.30
CA SER A 429 -4.41 -10.62 25.58
C SER A 429 -4.17 -12.07 26.04
N GLN A 430 -4.79 -13.06 25.39
CA GLN A 430 -4.74 -14.46 25.80
C GLN A 430 -3.80 -15.27 24.91
N SER A 431 -2.74 -15.84 25.49
CA SER A 431 -1.72 -16.62 24.77
C SER A 431 -2.16 -18.05 24.40
N SER A 432 -3.38 -18.45 24.73
CA SER A 432 -3.90 -19.81 24.54
C SER A 432 -4.98 -19.84 23.47
N ALA A 433 -4.55 -20.14 22.24
CA ALA A 433 -5.33 -20.29 21.00
C ALA A 433 -5.97 -19.00 20.43
N PRO A 434 -5.86 -18.77 19.11
CA PRO A 434 -6.48 -17.61 18.48
C PRO A 434 -8.01 -17.70 18.52
N TYR A 435 -8.65 -16.63 19.02
CA TYR A 435 -10.11 -16.51 18.96
C TYR A 435 -10.57 -16.46 17.50
N ARG A 436 -11.63 -17.20 17.18
CA ARG A 436 -12.20 -17.19 15.83
C ARG A 436 -13.40 -16.26 15.81
N GLN A 437 -13.25 -15.12 15.13
CA GLN A 437 -14.32 -14.18 14.88
C GLN A 437 -15.49 -14.88 14.17
N GLY A 438 -16.69 -14.71 14.71
CA GLY A 438 -17.93 -15.28 14.20
C GLY A 438 -18.96 -14.23 13.81
N TYR A 439 -20.14 -14.71 13.41
CA TYR A 439 -21.28 -13.88 13.02
C TYR A 439 -21.69 -12.83 14.06
N VAL A 440 -21.66 -13.19 15.34
CA VAL A 440 -22.03 -12.28 16.43
C VAL A 440 -21.04 -11.14 16.59
N ASP A 441 -19.76 -11.37 16.31
CA ASP A 441 -18.73 -10.33 16.37
C ASP A 441 -18.98 -9.25 15.32
N ASP A 442 -19.32 -9.64 14.08
CA ASP A 442 -19.69 -8.70 13.01
C ASP A 442 -20.95 -7.89 13.37
N LEU A 443 -21.94 -8.51 14.02
CA LEU A 443 -23.12 -7.80 14.53
C LEU A 443 -22.77 -6.79 15.62
N GLU A 444 -21.87 -7.15 16.53
CA GLU A 444 -21.36 -6.21 17.55
C GLU A 444 -20.61 -5.05 16.88
N SER A 445 -19.86 -5.32 15.81
CA SER A 445 -19.21 -4.28 15.01
C SER A 445 -20.19 -3.30 14.37
N PHE A 446 -21.32 -3.77 13.80
CA PHE A 446 -22.38 -2.87 13.32
C PHE A 446 -22.94 -1.98 14.44
N PHE A 447 -23.12 -2.52 15.65
CA PHE A 447 -23.53 -1.74 16.81
C PHE A 447 -22.50 -0.65 17.16
N TRP A 448 -21.20 -0.99 17.16
CA TRP A 448 -20.15 -0.01 17.41
C TRP A 448 -20.04 1.04 16.29
N VAL A 449 -20.29 0.69 15.03
CA VAL A 449 -20.40 1.67 13.93
C VAL A 449 -21.52 2.66 14.20
N LEU A 450 -22.70 2.18 14.61
CA LEU A 450 -23.81 3.03 14.99
C LEU A 450 -23.36 3.97 16.13
N VAL A 451 -22.96 3.42 17.28
CA VAL A 451 -22.53 4.21 18.46
C VAL A 451 -21.45 5.24 18.11
N TRP A 452 -20.48 4.88 17.27
CA TRP A 452 -19.41 5.78 16.86
C TRP A 452 -19.93 6.93 16.00
N ILE A 453 -20.76 6.65 14.98
CA ILE A 453 -21.34 7.70 14.12
C ILE A 453 -22.18 8.61 14.98
N LEU A 454 -22.96 7.98 15.84
CA LEU A 454 -23.84 8.62 16.75
C LEU A 454 -23.05 9.64 17.63
N ILE A 455 -22.00 9.22 18.34
CA ILE A 455 -21.24 10.14 19.20
C ILE A 455 -20.49 11.21 18.40
N ARG A 456 -19.98 10.85 17.21
CA ARG A 456 -19.13 11.73 16.39
C ARG A 456 -19.92 12.80 15.63
N TYR A 457 -21.10 12.44 15.15
CA TYR A 457 -21.95 13.26 14.32
C TYR A 457 -23.28 13.44 15.03
N LEU A 458 -23.70 14.68 15.22
CA LEU A 458 -25.08 15.00 15.57
C LEU A 458 -25.84 15.09 14.25
N PRO A 459 -26.57 14.03 13.83
CA PRO A 459 -27.40 14.10 12.64
C PRO A 459 -28.50 15.14 12.88
N PRO A 460 -28.80 15.99 11.90
CA PRO A 460 -29.78 17.03 12.06
C PRO A 460 -31.18 16.43 12.16
N VAL A 461 -32.00 17.01 13.04
CA VAL A 461 -33.44 16.78 13.06
C VAL A 461 -34.09 17.93 12.28
N ASN A 462 -35.05 17.64 11.39
CA ASN A 462 -35.86 18.66 10.70
C ASN A 462 -35.10 19.71 9.85
N GLY A 463 -34.06 19.30 9.11
CA GLY A 463 -33.41 20.17 8.12
C GLY A 463 -32.30 21.08 8.68
N GLU A 464 -31.88 20.87 9.92
CA GLU A 464 -30.63 21.46 10.43
C GLU A 464 -29.39 20.92 9.70
N LEU A 465 -28.22 21.52 9.93
CA LEU A 465 -26.95 21.03 9.37
C LEU A 465 -26.32 20.02 10.33
N ALA A 466 -25.90 18.86 9.83
CA ALA A 466 -25.12 17.90 10.62
C ALA A 466 -23.87 18.57 11.21
N ARG A 467 -23.63 18.40 12.52
CA ARG A 467 -22.45 18.94 13.20
C ARG A 467 -21.57 17.80 13.69
N LYS A 468 -20.26 17.92 13.44
CA LYS A 468 -19.27 17.07 14.12
C LYS A 468 -19.13 17.56 15.55
N THR A 469 -19.05 16.63 16.50
CA THR A 469 -18.76 17.03 17.88
C THR A 469 -17.41 17.72 17.99
N GLN A 470 -17.38 18.79 18.78
CA GLN A 470 -16.17 19.43 19.27
C GLN A 470 -16.01 19.27 20.79
N ASN A 471 -16.90 18.51 21.43
CA ASN A 471 -16.84 18.27 22.86
C ASN A 471 -15.66 17.34 23.17
N PRO A 472 -14.65 17.79 23.95
CA PRO A 472 -13.49 16.98 24.29
C PRO A 472 -13.86 15.65 24.94
N ASP A 473 -14.85 15.61 25.83
CA ASP A 473 -15.27 14.37 26.52
C ASP A 473 -15.83 13.33 25.55
N GLN A 474 -16.50 13.78 24.48
CA GLN A 474 -17.03 12.89 23.44
C GLN A 474 -15.90 12.39 22.52
N LEU A 475 -14.94 13.25 22.19
CA LEU A 475 -13.76 12.86 21.41
C LEU A 475 -12.87 11.88 22.17
N ASP A 476 -12.64 12.11 23.46
CA ASP A 476 -11.89 11.21 24.36
C ASP A 476 -12.59 9.86 24.49
N ARG A 477 -13.93 9.87 24.52
CA ARG A 477 -14.71 8.63 24.51
C ARG A 477 -14.52 7.84 23.23
N LEU A 478 -14.61 8.49 22.06
CA LEU A 478 -14.35 7.84 20.77
C LEU A 478 -12.93 7.29 20.68
N ALA A 479 -11.93 8.07 21.11
CA ALA A 479 -10.54 7.66 21.16
C ALA A 479 -10.34 6.44 22.06
N SER A 480 -11.07 6.35 23.18
CA SER A 480 -10.97 5.20 24.09
C SER A 480 -11.51 3.89 23.50
N PHE A 481 -12.41 3.94 22.50
CA PHE A 481 -12.84 2.74 21.78
C PHE A 481 -11.77 2.23 20.79
N ASP A 482 -10.88 3.11 20.32
CA ASP A 482 -9.83 2.81 19.35
C ASP A 482 -8.44 2.64 19.99
N GLY A 483 -8.39 2.64 21.32
CA GLY A 483 -7.17 2.49 22.10
C GLY A 483 -6.61 1.06 22.10
N PRO A 484 -5.69 0.74 23.02
CA PRO A 484 -5.17 -0.61 23.17
C PRO A 484 -6.30 -1.62 23.43
N PRO A 485 -6.19 -2.88 22.95
CA PRO A 485 -7.33 -3.79 22.91
C PRO A 485 -8.05 -4.00 24.24
N LEU A 486 -7.32 -4.29 25.31
CA LEU A 486 -7.90 -4.58 26.63
C LEU A 486 -8.63 -3.36 27.23
N PRO A 487 -8.02 -2.16 27.33
CA PRO A 487 -8.74 -0.94 27.73
C PRO A 487 -9.98 -0.64 26.88
N SER A 488 -9.90 -0.85 25.57
CA SER A 488 -11.04 -0.64 24.67
C SER A 488 -12.16 -1.64 24.92
N ALA A 489 -11.83 -2.90 25.19
CA ALA A 489 -12.81 -3.93 25.58
C ALA A 489 -13.53 -3.56 26.88
N GLU A 490 -12.81 -3.15 27.92
CA GLU A 490 -13.37 -2.73 29.21
C GLU A 490 -14.31 -1.52 29.06
N ARG A 491 -13.92 -0.54 28.22
CA ARG A 491 -14.75 0.64 27.93
C ARG A 491 -16.04 0.24 27.22
N LYS A 492 -15.96 -0.64 26.24
CA LYS A 492 -17.11 -1.18 25.51
C LYS A 492 -18.05 -1.96 26.43
N GLN A 493 -17.49 -2.76 27.34
CA GLN A 493 -18.27 -3.49 28.34
C GLN A 493 -19.01 -2.56 29.30
N CYS A 494 -18.37 -1.48 29.76
CA CYS A 494 -19.02 -0.43 30.54
C CYS A 494 -20.22 0.17 29.80
N TRP A 495 -20.06 0.45 28.49
CA TRP A 495 -21.12 1.01 27.66
C TRP A 495 -22.31 0.05 27.50
N LEU A 496 -22.06 -1.24 27.20
CA LEU A 496 -23.12 -2.25 27.12
C LEU A 496 -23.85 -2.44 28.46
N THR A 497 -23.14 -2.26 29.58
CA THR A 497 -23.75 -2.27 30.93
C THR A 497 -24.71 -1.10 31.10
N TRP A 498 -24.37 0.09 30.60
CA TRP A 498 -25.29 1.24 30.59
C TRP A 498 -26.53 0.99 29.72
N CYS A 499 -26.37 0.34 28.56
CA CYS A 499 -27.50 -0.06 27.73
C CYS A 499 -28.43 -1.02 28.48
N SER A 500 -27.85 -2.04 29.14
CA SER A 500 -28.60 -3.05 29.91
C SER A 500 -29.36 -2.43 31.08
N ASN A 501 -28.78 -1.43 31.74
CA ASN A 501 -29.40 -0.68 32.83
C ASN A 501 -30.38 0.42 32.36
N ARG A 502 -30.62 0.52 31.05
CA ARG A 502 -31.43 1.58 30.39
C ARG A 502 -30.93 3.02 30.60
N THR A 503 -29.75 3.22 31.16
CA THR A 503 -29.14 4.53 31.39
C THR A 503 -28.42 5.07 30.16
N ALA A 504 -28.17 4.23 29.15
CA ALA A 504 -27.65 4.70 27.86
C ALA A 504 -28.61 5.67 27.15
N LYS A 505 -29.92 5.53 27.39
CA LYS A 505 -30.93 6.48 26.89
C LYS A 505 -30.72 7.86 27.50
N ASP A 506 -30.48 7.93 28.81
CA ASP A 506 -30.22 9.20 29.50
C ASP A 506 -28.94 9.87 28.98
N PHE A 507 -27.91 9.07 28.69
CA PHE A 507 -26.70 9.58 28.04
C PHE A 507 -27.02 10.15 26.66
N LEU A 508 -27.71 9.39 25.79
CA LEU A 508 -28.08 9.89 24.46
C LEU A 508 -28.96 11.13 24.55
N ASP A 509 -29.89 11.19 25.50
CA ASP A 509 -30.80 12.33 25.72
C ASP A 509 -30.02 13.58 26.12
N GLN A 510 -29.15 13.42 27.12
CA GLN A 510 -28.30 14.51 27.61
C GLN A 510 -27.38 15.04 26.53
N GLN A 511 -26.82 14.14 25.71
CA GLN A 511 -25.82 14.53 24.73
C GLN A 511 -26.45 15.08 23.44
N TRP A 512 -27.65 14.63 23.07
CA TRP A 512 -28.19 14.84 21.72
C TRP A 512 -29.52 15.58 21.68
N GLY A 513 -30.12 15.78 22.84
CA GLY A 513 -31.44 16.35 22.97
C GLY A 513 -32.55 15.33 22.71
N SER A 514 -33.70 15.60 23.32
CA SER A 514 -34.86 14.72 23.29
C SER A 514 -35.44 14.47 21.90
N ASP A 515 -35.12 15.31 20.93
CA ASP A 515 -35.71 15.26 19.58
C ASP A 515 -35.11 14.12 18.74
N VAL A 516 -33.82 13.80 18.91
CA VAL A 516 -33.22 12.63 18.24
C VAL A 516 -33.74 11.33 18.84
N ILE A 517 -33.96 11.30 20.16
CA ILE A 517 -34.55 10.14 20.82
C ILE A 517 -35.99 9.92 20.36
N LYS A 518 -36.81 10.97 20.32
CA LYS A 518 -38.17 10.87 19.80
C LYS A 518 -38.19 10.34 18.37
N PHE A 519 -37.31 10.84 17.51
CA PHE A 519 -37.20 10.35 16.14
C PHE A 519 -36.86 8.84 16.05
N VAL A 520 -36.05 8.31 16.95
CA VAL A 520 -35.70 6.87 16.98
C VAL A 520 -36.82 6.02 17.60
N GLU A 521 -37.65 6.61 18.48
CA GLU A 521 -38.78 5.92 19.12
C GLU A 521 -40.05 5.87 18.25
N GLU A 522 -40.19 6.79 17.29
CA GLU A 522 -41.23 6.82 16.25
C GLU A 522 -40.93 5.85 15.09
#